data_AF-A0AA43QQW8-F1
#
_entry.id   AF-A0AA43QQW8-F1
#
_cell.length_a   1.000
_cell.length_b   1.000
_cell.length_c   1.000
_cell.angle_alpha   90.00
_cell.angle_beta   90.00
_cell.angle_gamma   90.00
#
_symmetry.space_group_name_H-M   'P 1'
#
loop_
_entity.id
_entity.type
_entity.pdbx_description
1 polymer ?
#
loop_
_entity_poly.entity_id
_entity_poly.type
_entity_poly.pdbx_seq_one_letter_code
_entity_poly.pdbx_strand_id
1 'polypeptide(L)'
;MILGNFVVAFGLQHLWDWRVVVIIGFTCAGIQIAALPSIAATYAVDSYKPAAGSIFILVTVNKNLWGYGVSQFITPWVEKAGYVPPFMTNMSLAVLWCSCGVIFWFYGKRFRKWTAKSSVHRM
;
A
#
# COMPACT_ATOMS: atom_id res chain seq x y z
N MET A 1 3.65 -3.43 8.17
CA MET A 1 3.79 -2.02 7.72
C MET A 1 4.80 -1.27 8.55
N ILE A 2 4.61 -1.26 9.86
CA ILE A 2 5.44 -0.47 10.78
C ILE A 2 6.85 -1.06 10.92
N LEU A 3 6.98 -2.33 11.29
CA LEU A 3 8.29 -2.96 11.53
C LEU A 3 9.23 -2.91 10.31
N GLY A 4 8.75 -3.27 9.12
CA GLY A 4 9.59 -3.25 7.92
C GLY A 4 10.10 -1.86 7.55
N ASN A 5 9.22 -0.84 7.52
CA ASN A 5 9.63 0.52 7.19
C ASN A 5 10.47 1.17 8.30
N PHE A 6 10.18 0.85 9.57
CA PHE A 6 10.93 1.35 10.71
C PHE A 6 12.36 0.80 10.73
N VAL A 7 12.53 -0.51 10.54
CA VAL A 7 13.86 -1.15 10.51
C VAL A 7 14.67 -0.65 9.31
N VAL A 8 14.05 -0.44 8.14
CA VAL A 8 14.73 0.14 6.98
C VAL A 8 15.13 1.60 7.23
N ALA A 9 14.23 2.43 7.76
CA ALA A 9 14.49 3.85 8.01
C ALA A 9 15.61 4.07 9.04
N PHE A 10 15.51 3.41 10.19
CA PHE A 10 16.49 3.56 11.28
C PHE A 10 17.78 2.79 10.99
N GLY A 11 17.68 1.62 10.35
CA GLY A 11 18.85 0.82 9.99
C GLY A 11 19.72 1.49 8.93
N LEU A 12 19.13 2.19 7.96
CA LEU A 12 19.88 3.00 7.00
C LEU A 12 20.47 4.27 7.63
N GLN A 13 19.73 4.94 8.52
CA GLN A 13 20.21 6.18 9.15
C GLN A 13 21.30 5.95 10.21
N HIS A 14 21.22 4.86 10.98
CA HIS A 14 22.20 4.53 12.04
C HIS A 14 23.26 3.52 11.60
N LEU A 15 23.30 3.20 10.29
CA LEU A 15 24.29 2.27 9.71
C LEU A 15 24.33 0.92 10.44
N TRP A 16 23.16 0.34 10.70
CA TRP A 16 23.07 -0.99 11.32
C TRP A 16 23.64 -2.06 10.39
N ASP A 17 23.98 -3.23 10.96
CA ASP A 17 24.44 -4.37 10.17
C ASP A 17 23.41 -4.68 9.06
N TRP A 18 23.91 -4.76 7.83
CA TRP A 18 23.13 -4.99 6.62
C TRP A 18 22.20 -6.21 6.76
N ARG A 19 22.60 -7.22 7.55
CA ARG A 19 21.80 -8.42 7.81
C ARG A 19 20.44 -8.07 8.41
N VAL A 20 20.40 -7.15 9.37
CA VAL A 20 19.16 -6.74 10.05
C VAL A 20 18.25 -6.00 9.08
N VAL A 21 18.82 -5.09 8.29
CA VAL A 21 18.08 -4.29 7.30
C VAL A 21 17.49 -5.18 6.20
N VAL A 22 18.25 -6.16 5.72
CA VAL A 22 17.81 -7.06 4.64
C VAL A 22 16.87 -8.15 5.13
N ILE A 23 17.27 -8.89 6.16
CA ILE A 23 16.51 -10.06 6.62
C ILE A 23 15.20 -9.62 7.28
N ILE A 24 15.21 -8.57 8.08
CA ILE A 24 14.00 -8.13 8.81
C ILE A 24 13.29 -7.03 8.03
N GLY A 25 14.01 -5.97 7.63
CA GLY A 25 13.41 -4.84 6.92
C GLY A 25 12.82 -5.20 5.58
N PHE A 26 13.65 -5.66 4.64
CA PHE A 26 13.23 -5.96 3.26
C PHE A 26 12.32 -7.18 3.16
N THR A 27 12.55 -8.25 3.93
CA THR A 27 11.64 -9.41 3.94
C THR A 27 10.24 -9.00 4.40
N CYS A 28 10.13 -8.26 5.51
CA CYS A 28 8.84 -7.79 5.99
C CYS A 28 8.20 -6.86 4.95
N ALA A 29 8.96 -5.96 4.32
CA ALA A 29 8.42 -5.08 3.27
C ALA A 29 7.91 -5.87 2.04
N GLY A 30 8.66 -6.87 1.59
CA GLY A 30 8.31 -7.72 0.45
C GLY A 30 7.00 -8.50 0.66
N ILE A 31 6.84 -9.14 1.83
CA ILE A 31 5.61 -9.86 2.19
C ILE A 31 4.39 -8.93 2.07
N GLN A 32 4.52 -7.68 2.50
CA GLN A 32 3.41 -6.73 2.49
C GLN A 32 3.04 -6.27 1.09
N ILE A 33 4.04 -5.97 0.25
CA ILE A 33 3.84 -5.52 -1.12
C ILE A 33 3.22 -6.64 -1.97
N ALA A 34 3.50 -7.91 -1.67
CA ALA A 34 2.88 -9.05 -2.35
C ALA A 34 1.43 -9.30 -1.89
N ALA A 35 1.17 -9.20 -0.58
CA ALA A 35 -0.12 -9.56 0.00
C ALA A 35 -1.21 -8.51 -0.25
N LEU A 36 -0.93 -7.22 -0.03
CA LEU A 36 -1.96 -6.18 -0.02
C LEU A 36 -2.64 -5.95 -1.39
N PRO A 37 -1.91 -5.82 -2.50
CA PRO A 37 -2.53 -5.61 -3.81
C PRO A 37 -3.38 -6.81 -4.22
N SER A 38 -2.92 -8.02 -3.91
CA SER A 38 -3.65 -9.26 -4.20
C SER A 38 -5.00 -9.30 -3.49
N ILE A 39 -5.00 -9.03 -2.18
CA ILE A 39 -6.24 -8.99 -1.38
C ILE A 39 -7.20 -7.90 -1.88
N ALA A 40 -6.68 -6.70 -2.13
CA ALA A 40 -7.49 -5.57 -2.58
C ALA A 40 -8.10 -5.80 -3.98
N ALA A 41 -7.31 -6.34 -4.91
CA ALA A 41 -7.76 -6.65 -6.26
C ALA A 41 -8.83 -7.74 -6.25
N THR A 42 -8.61 -8.85 -5.52
CA THR A 42 -9.62 -9.92 -5.39
C THR A 42 -10.91 -9.40 -4.79
N TYR A 43 -10.86 -8.61 -3.72
CA TYR A 43 -12.05 -8.04 -3.10
C TYR A 43 -12.84 -7.11 -4.04
N ALA A 44 -12.12 -6.29 -4.82
CA ALA A 44 -12.74 -5.37 -5.78
C ALA A 44 -13.43 -6.11 -6.93
N VAL A 45 -12.77 -7.14 -7.48
CA VAL A 45 -13.33 -7.97 -8.56
C VAL A 45 -14.53 -8.77 -8.07
N ASP A 46 -14.45 -9.36 -6.87
CA ASP A 46 -15.58 -10.10 -6.29
C ASP A 46 -16.80 -9.21 -6.03
N SER A 47 -16.56 -7.94 -5.69
CA SER A 47 -17.64 -6.97 -5.45
C SER A 47 -18.26 -6.43 -6.74
N TYR A 48 -17.51 -6.37 -7.85
CA TYR A 48 -17.95 -5.79 -9.13
C TYR A 48 -17.51 -6.64 -10.33
N LYS A 49 -18.04 -7.87 -10.40
CA LYS A 49 -17.67 -8.86 -11.44
C LYS A 49 -17.72 -8.33 -12.88
N PRO A 50 -18.73 -7.54 -13.31
CA PRO A 50 -18.79 -7.05 -14.69
C PRO A 50 -17.73 -6.01 -15.02
N ALA A 51 -17.23 -5.27 -14.02
CA ALA A 51 -16.25 -4.21 -14.19
C ALA A 51 -14.81 -4.65 -13.86
N ALA A 52 -14.57 -5.97 -13.75
CA ALA A 52 -13.28 -6.52 -13.36
C ALA A 52 -12.11 -6.01 -14.23
N GLY A 53 -12.32 -5.90 -15.55
CA GLY A 53 -11.32 -5.38 -16.48
C GLY A 53 -10.91 -3.94 -16.17
N SER A 54 -11.87 -3.05 -15.96
CA SER A 54 -11.62 -1.65 -15.59
C SER A 54 -10.94 -1.50 -14.23
N ILE A 55 -11.26 -2.39 -13.28
CA ILE A 55 -10.64 -2.41 -11.95
C ILE A 55 -9.16 -2.75 -12.05
N PHE A 56 -8.77 -3.77 -12.82
CA PHE A 56 -7.36 -4.13 -12.99
C PHE A 56 -6.53 -3.03 -13.67
N ILE A 57 -7.13 -2.31 -14.62
CA ILE A 57 -6.49 -1.13 -15.24
C ILE A 57 -6.24 -0.07 -14.17
N LEU A 58 -7.24 0.27 -13.35
CA LEU A 58 -7.11 1.26 -12.29
C LEU A 58 -6.05 0.88 -11.26
N VAL A 59 -6.03 -0.40 -10.83
CA VAL A 59 -5.02 -0.93 -9.90
C VAL A 59 -3.61 -0.79 -10.49
N THR A 60 -3.45 -1.08 -11.78
CA THR A 60 -2.16 -0.99 -12.48
C THR A 60 -1.69 0.46 -12.62
N VAL A 61 -2.59 1.37 -13.00
CA VAL A 61 -2.27 2.80 -13.10
C VAL A 61 -1.88 3.35 -11.73
N ASN A 62 -2.63 2.99 -10.67
CA ASN A 62 -2.36 3.45 -9.31
C ASN A 62 -0.98 2.97 -8.81
N LYS A 63 -0.66 1.67 -8.97
CA LYS A 63 0.64 1.15 -8.51
C LYS A 63 1.81 1.83 -9.26
N ASN A 64 1.67 2.03 -10.58
CA ASN A 64 2.73 2.59 -11.40
C ASN A 64 2.93 4.08 -11.11
N LEU A 65 1.85 4.82 -10.85
CA LEU A 65 1.92 6.22 -10.43
C LEU A 65 2.67 6.38 -9.10
N TRP A 66 2.34 5.55 -8.10
CA TRP A 66 3.06 5.53 -6.83
C TRP A 66 4.52 5.09 -6.99
N GLY A 67 4.77 4.07 -7.80
CA GLY A 67 6.13 3.60 -8.09
C GLY A 67 6.99 4.69 -8.74
N TYR A 68 6.43 5.44 -9.69
CA TYR A 68 7.10 6.58 -10.32
C TYR A 68 7.32 7.72 -9.32
N GLY A 69 6.29 8.12 -8.58
CA GLY A 69 6.38 9.21 -7.60
C GLY A 69 7.43 8.92 -6.53
N VAL A 70 7.43 7.72 -5.95
CA VAL A 70 8.46 7.35 -4.97
C VAL A 70 9.84 7.35 -5.62
N SER A 71 10.01 6.74 -6.79
CA SER A 71 11.34 6.67 -7.44
C SER A 71 11.92 8.04 -7.81
N GLN A 72 11.08 8.98 -8.26
CA GLN A 72 11.53 10.31 -8.65
C GLN A 72 11.79 11.21 -7.44
N PHE A 73 10.92 11.18 -6.44
CA PHE A 73 10.93 12.16 -5.35
C PHE A 73 11.64 11.70 -4.08
N ILE A 74 11.89 10.39 -3.90
CA ILE A 74 12.54 9.91 -2.67
C ILE A 74 14.01 10.31 -2.59
N THR A 75 14.76 10.21 -3.69
CA THR A 75 16.19 10.58 -3.74
C THR A 75 16.43 12.03 -3.32
N PRO A 76 15.81 13.06 -3.96
CA PRO A 76 16.03 14.44 -3.55
C PRO A 76 15.48 14.75 -2.15
N TRP A 77 14.53 13.97 -1.64
CA TRP A 77 14.01 14.15 -0.28
C TRP A 77 14.96 13.58 0.77
N VAL A 78 15.53 12.40 0.52
CA VAL A 78 16.56 11.80 1.37
C VAL A 78 17.80 12.68 1.44
N GLU A 79 18.23 13.27 0.31
CA GLU A 79 19.37 14.19 0.28
C GLU A 79 19.16 15.45 1.14
N LYS A 80 17.92 15.94 1.23
CA LYS A 80 17.60 17.16 2.01
C LYS A 80 17.30 16.93 3.48
N ALA A 81 16.65 15.81 3.81
CA ALA A 81 16.07 15.57 5.14
C ALA A 81 16.55 14.28 5.82
N GLY A 82 17.41 13.48 5.15
CA GLY A 82 17.85 12.17 5.61
C GLY A 82 16.84 11.05 5.34
N TYR A 83 17.17 9.84 5.81
CA TYR A 83 16.37 8.64 5.53
C TYR A 83 15.12 8.50 6.42
N VAL A 84 15.10 9.06 7.63
CA VAL A 84 13.95 8.89 8.54
C VAL A 84 12.67 9.58 8.04
N PRO A 85 12.65 10.88 7.69
CA PRO A 85 11.40 11.56 7.34
C PRO A 85 10.65 10.97 6.12
N PRO A 86 11.32 10.66 4.99
CA PRO A 86 10.64 10.10 3.81
C PRO A 86 10.04 8.71 4.08
N PHE A 87 10.79 7.85 4.76
CA PHE A 87 10.35 6.47 5.02
C PHE A 87 9.28 6.41 6.12
N MET A 88 9.36 7.25 7.16
CA MET A 88 8.33 7.31 8.21
C MET A 88 7.03 7.95 7.70
N THR A 89 7.11 8.90 6.77
CA THR A 89 5.91 9.46 6.12
C THR A 89 5.22 8.41 5.27
N ASN A 90 5.98 7.65 4.46
CA ASN A 90 5.44 6.51 3.69
C ASN A 90 4.81 5.44 4.60
N MET A 91 5.46 5.12 5.73
CA MET A 91 4.91 4.21 6.73
C MET A 91 3.56 4.70 7.27
N SER A 92 3.48 5.99 7.61
CA SER A 92 2.26 6.58 8.18
C SER A 92 1.11 6.59 7.17
N LEU A 93 1.40 6.93 5.92
CA LEU A 93 0.41 6.91 4.83
C LEU A 93 -0.09 5.48 4.54
N ALA A 94 0.83 4.52 4.53
CA ALA A 94 0.52 3.11 4.37
C ALA A 94 -0.41 2.59 5.49
N VAL A 95 -0.10 2.92 6.75
CA VAL A 95 -0.94 2.57 7.90
C VAL A 95 -2.31 3.24 7.81
N LEU A 96 -2.36 4.52 7.42
CA LEU A 96 -3.61 5.24 7.22
C LEU A 96 -4.52 4.52 6.21
N TRP A 97 -4.01 4.18 5.02
CA TRP A 97 -4.81 3.50 4.01
C TRP A 97 -5.22 2.08 4.40
N CYS A 98 -4.36 1.33 5.07
CA CYS A 98 -4.73 0.02 5.59
C CYS A 98 -5.74 0.12 6.75
N SER A 99 -5.72 1.20 7.54
CA SER A 99 -6.73 1.43 8.58
C SER A 99 -8.13 1.66 7.99
N CYS A 100 -8.23 2.24 6.79
CA CYS A 100 -9.50 2.30 6.05
C CYS A 100 -10.04 0.89 5.75
N GLY A 101 -9.19 -0.12 5.60
CA GLY A 101 -9.60 -1.52 5.49
C GLY A 101 -10.37 -2.02 6.71
N VAL A 102 -10.01 -1.57 7.91
CA VAL A 102 -10.73 -1.88 9.16
C VAL A 102 -12.15 -1.28 9.13
N ILE A 103 -12.29 -0.07 8.61
CA ILE A 103 -13.61 0.58 8.40
C ILE A 103 -14.46 -0.27 7.46
N PHE A 104 -13.88 -0.77 6.36
CA PHE A 104 -14.57 -1.66 5.43
C PHE A 104 -14.92 -3.02 6.04
N TRP A 105 -14.15 -3.51 7.02
CA TRP A 105 -14.48 -4.75 7.73
C TRP A 105 -15.75 -4.61 8.59
N PHE A 106 -15.88 -3.52 9.35
CA PHE A 106 -17.07 -3.27 10.18
C PHE A 106 -18.29 -2.79 9.37
N TYR A 107 -18.09 -1.86 8.44
CA TYR A 107 -19.17 -1.23 7.67
C TYR A 107 -19.42 -1.84 6.30
N GLY A 108 -18.69 -2.90 5.91
CA GLY A 108 -18.78 -3.50 4.58
C GLY A 108 -20.18 -3.95 4.19
N LYS A 109 -20.98 -4.44 5.15
CA LYS A 109 -22.39 -4.81 4.89
C LYS A 109 -23.27 -3.59 4.56
N ARG A 110 -22.95 -2.42 5.12
CA ARG A 110 -23.70 -1.17 4.90
C ARG A 110 -23.31 -0.54 3.58
N PHE A 111 -22.02 -0.53 3.24
CA PHE A 111 -21.53 -0.10 1.93
C PHE A 111 -22.09 -0.98 0.81
N ARG A 112 -22.11 -2.32 0.95
CA ARG A 112 -22.72 -3.20 -0.06
C ARG A 112 -24.20 -2.94 -0.27
N LYS A 113 -24.97 -2.61 0.78
CA LYS A 113 -26.38 -2.22 0.63
C LYS A 113 -26.56 -0.91 -0.13
N TRP A 114 -25.63 0.04 0.00
CA TRP A 114 -25.66 1.31 -0.73
C TRP A 114 -25.31 1.13 -2.21
N THR A 115 -24.31 0.32 -2.53
CA THR A 115 -23.94 0.06 -3.93
C THR A 115 -24.76 -1.02 -4.62
N ALA A 116 -25.64 -1.74 -3.92
CA ALA A 116 -26.50 -2.78 -4.48
C ALA A 116 -27.42 -2.32 -5.62
N LYS A 117 -27.78 -1.03 -5.68
CA LYS A 117 -28.59 -0.44 -6.78
C LYS A 117 -27.76 0.25 -7.86
N SER A 118 -26.43 0.18 -7.79
CA SER A 118 -25.55 0.88 -8.72
C SER A 118 -25.49 0.20 -10.09
N SER A 119 -25.35 0.98 -11.18
CA SER A 119 -25.34 0.45 -12.55
C SER A 119 -24.17 -0.50 -12.83
N VAL A 120 -23.08 -0.41 -12.05
CA VAL A 120 -21.92 -1.31 -12.12
C VAL A 120 -22.22 -2.76 -11.75
N HIS A 121 -23.39 -3.07 -11.19
CA HIS A 121 -23.87 -4.44 -10.97
C HIS A 121 -24.80 -4.95 -12.07
N ARG A 122 -25.22 -4.07 -12.99
CA ARG A 122 -26.20 -4.35 -14.06
C ARG A 122 -25.58 -4.46 -15.45
N MET A 123 -24.28 -4.20 -15.57
CA MET A 123 -23.51 -4.44 -16.79
C MET A 123 -23.19 -5.92 -16.96
#